data_AF-A0A6M0AGR0-F1
#
_entry.id   AF-A0A6M0AGR0-F1
#
_cell.length_a   1.000
_cell.length_b   1.000
_cell.length_c   1.000
_cell.angle_alpha   90.00
_cell.angle_beta   90.00
_cell.angle_gamma   90.00
#
_symmetry.space_group_name_H-M   'P 1'
#
loop_
_entity.id
_entity.type
_entity.pdbx_description
1 polymer ?
#
loop_
_entity_poly.entity_id
_entity_poly.type
_entity_poly.pdbx_seq_one_letter_code
_entity_poly.pdbx_strand_id
1 'polypeptide(L)' 'CAMHLELIEGQIWRQHNSTEIYIDRELIERGVSPKDIILGFRSPSVRKRIAAAMED' A
#
# COMPACT_ATOMS: atom_id res chain seq x y z
N CYS A 1 -2.98 1.55 -17.68
CA CYS A 1 -3.93 1.56 -16.55
C CYS A 1 -3.52 2.68 -15.60
N ALA A 2 -4.44 3.53 -15.12
CA ALA A 2 -4.10 4.64 -14.24
C ALA A 2 -3.77 4.18 -12.81
N MET A 3 -4.41 3.11 -12.33
CA MET A 3 -4.21 2.54 -11.00
C MET A 3 -4.48 1.04 -11.03
N HIS A 4 -3.69 0.26 -10.30
CA HIS A 4 -3.90 -1.19 -10.14
C HIS A 4 -3.74 -1.55 -8.66
N LEU A 5 -4.82 -2.08 -8.08
CA LEU A 5 -4.88 -2.61 -6.73
C LEU A 5 -5.24 -4.11 -6.80
N GLU A 6 -4.60 -4.92 -5.97
CA GLU A 6 -4.93 -6.33 -5.79
C GLU A 6 -5.38 -6.58 -4.34
N LEU A 7 -6.28 -7.53 -4.12
CA LEU A 7 -6.64 -8.01 -2.78
C LEU A 7 -6.02 -9.39 -2.59
N ILE A 8 -5.06 -9.51 -1.68
CA ILE A 8 -4.33 -10.75 -1.40
C ILE A 8 -4.37 -10.98 0.10
N GLU A 9 -4.97 -12.10 0.53
CA GLU A 9 -5.08 -12.49 1.94
C GLU A 9 -5.64 -11.38 2.85
N GLY A 10 -6.67 -10.66 2.36
CA GLY A 10 -7.31 -9.57 3.09
C GLY A 10 -6.55 -8.24 3.08
N GLN A 11 -5.36 -8.18 2.46
CA GLN A 11 -4.56 -6.97 2.32
C GLN A 11 -4.74 -6.33 0.94
N ILE A 12 -4.64 -5.01 0.89
CA ILE A 12 -4.72 -4.20 -0.33
C ILE A 12 -3.31 -3.96 -0.85
N TRP A 13 -2.99 -4.50 -2.02
CA TRP A 13 -1.70 -4.37 -2.68
C TRP A 13 -1.77 -3.31 -3.77
N ARG A 14 -1.10 -2.17 -3.57
CA ARG A 14 -0.93 -1.15 -4.59
C ARG A 14 0.16 -1.57 -5.57
N GLN A 15 -0.23 -2.03 -6.75
CA GLN A 15 0.68 -2.52 -7.79
C GLN A 15 1.13 -1.40 -8.73
N HIS A 16 0.27 -0.41 -8.96
CA HIS A 16 0.58 0.74 -9.82
C HIS A 16 -0.33 1.91 -9.47
N ASN A 17 0.19 3.12 -9.56
CA ASN A 17 -0.58 4.35 -9.49
C ASN A 17 0.15 5.44 -10.29
N SER A 18 -0.40 5.84 -11.43
CA SER A 18 0.09 6.93 -12.28
C SER A 18 -0.83 8.15 -12.22
N THR A 19 -1.40 8.41 -11.05
CA THR A 19 -2.21 9.59 -10.74
C THR A 19 -1.56 10.36 -9.60
N GLU A 20 -2.04 11.57 -9.32
CA GLU A 20 -1.62 12.37 -8.16
C GLU A 20 -2.35 11.97 -6.86
N ILE A 21 -3.27 11.00 -6.94
CA ILE A 21 -4.07 10.56 -5.80
C ILE A 21 -3.22 9.73 -4.85
N TYR A 22 -3.16 10.14 -3.58
CA TYR A 22 -2.59 9.35 -2.49
C TYR A 22 -3.60 8.31 -2.01
N ILE A 23 -3.75 7.23 -2.79
CA ILE A 23 -4.77 6.20 -2.53
C ILE A 23 -4.63 5.52 -1.16
N ASP A 24 -3.42 5.48 -0.60
CA ASP A 24 -3.16 5.01 0.76
C ASP A 24 -3.88 5.87 1.81
N ARG A 25 -3.84 7.21 1.67
CA ARG A 25 -4.54 8.13 2.59
C ARG A 25 -6.06 7.97 2.50
N GLU A 26 -6.59 7.91 1.29
CA GLU A 26 -8.01 7.71 1.04
C GLU A 26 -8.55 6.43 1.67
N LEU A 27 -7.77 5.34 1.61
CA LEU A 27 -8.14 4.06 2.23
C LEU A 27 -8.11 4.15 3.76
N ILE A 28 -7.11 4.82 4.32
CA ILE A 28 -7.00 5.04 5.76
C ILE A 28 -8.17 5.87 6.29
N GLU A 29 -8.54 6.95 5.59
CA GLU A 29 -9.70 7.78 5.95
C GLU A 29 -11.02 7.00 5.92
N ARG A 30 -11.10 5.96 5.09
CA ARG A 30 -12.24 5.03 5.00
C ARG A 30 -12.19 3.89 6.03
N GLY A 31 -11.20 3.88 6.91
CA GLY A 31 -11.07 2.92 8.01
C GLY A 31 -10.19 1.71 7.72
N VAL A 32 -9.45 1.69 6.60
CA VAL A 32 -8.46 0.63 6.35
C VAL A 32 -7.24 0.86 7.23
N SER A 33 -6.80 -0.17 7.95
CA SER A 33 -5.55 -0.10 8.71
C SER A 33 -4.37 0.15 7.77
N PRO A 34 -3.46 1.10 8.07
CA PRO A 34 -2.25 1.31 7.26
C PRO A 34 -1.41 0.02 7.09
N LYS A 35 -1.48 -0.90 8.05
CA LYS A 35 -0.78 -2.19 8.01
C LYS A 35 -1.32 -3.14 6.94
N ASP A 36 -2.56 -2.96 6.52
CA ASP A 36 -3.20 -3.79 5.49
C ASP A 36 -2.97 -3.23 4.07
N ILE A 37 -2.23 -2.12 3.93
CA ILE A 37 -1.92 -1.48 2.64
C ILE A 37 -0.47 -1.76 2.26
N ILE A 38 -0.27 -2.58 1.24
CA ILE A 38 1.02 -3.09 0.81
C ILE A 38 1.49 -2.39 -0.47
N LEU A 39 2.74 -1.93 -0.46
CA LEU A 39 3.42 -1.37 -1.64
C LEU A 39 3.87 -2.51 -2.58
N GLY A 40 2.93 -3.09 -3.32
CA GLY A 40 3.17 -4.28 -4.13
C GLY A 40 4.19 -4.10 -5.26
N PHE A 41 4.35 -2.88 -5.79
CA PHE A 41 5.42 -2.54 -6.75
C PHE A 41 6.84 -2.51 -6.16
N ARG A 42 6.99 -2.66 -4.84
CA ARG A 42 8.29 -2.71 -4.16
C ARG A 42 8.70 -4.15 -3.87
N SER A 43 9.99 -4.43 -4.01
CA SER A 43 10.54 -5.74 -3.65
C SER A 43 10.30 -6.06 -2.16
N PRO A 44 10.25 -7.34 -1.77
CA PRO A 44 10.03 -7.74 -0.38
C PRO A 44 11.01 -7.10 0.62
N SER A 45 12.28 -6.95 0.25
CA SER A 45 13.31 -6.34 1.10
C SER A 45 13.06 -4.86 1.38
N VAL A 46 12.57 -4.11 0.38
CA VAL A 46 12.21 -2.70 0.53
C VAL A 46 10.97 -2.57 1.41
N ARG A 47 9.96 -3.42 1.22
CA ARG A 47 8.76 -3.43 2.05
C ARG A 47 9.09 -3.67 3.52
N LYS A 48 9.95 -4.66 3.83
CA LYS A 48 10.40 -4.94 5.19
C LYS A 48 11.12 -3.73 5.83
N ARG A 49 11.95 -3.02 5.07
CA ARG A 49 12.64 -1.82 5.55
C ARG A 49 11.67 -0.68 5.87
N ILE A 50 10.68 -0.46 5.01
CA ILE A 50 9.66 0.57 5.22
C ILE A 50 8.81 0.25 6.45
N ALA A 51 8.36 -1.00 6.58
CA ALA A 51 7.58 -1.43 7.75
C ALA A 51 8.35 -1.20 9.05
N ALA A 52 9.63 -1.58 9.11
CA ALA A 52 10.48 -1.37 10.29
C ALA A 52 10.62 0.14 10.64
N ALA A 53 10.69 1.02 9.64
CA ALA A 53 10.81 2.46 9.86
C ALA A 53 9.48 3.13 10.31
N MET A 54 8.36 2.41 10.29
CA MET A 54 7.05 2.93 10.73
C MET A 54 6.66 2.43 12.14
N GLU A 55 7.50 1.60 12.77
CA GLU A 55 7.28 1.06 14.11
C GLU A 55 8.07 1.82 15.21
N ASP A 56 8.92 2.77 14.82
CA ASP A 56 9.65 3.72 15.69
C ASP A 56 8.89 5.06 15.82
#